data_AF-A0AAD6BDD4-F1
#
_entry.id   AF-A0AAD6BDD4-F1
#
_cell.length_a   1.000
_cell.length_b   1.000
_cell.length_c   1.000
_cell.angle_alpha   90.00
_cell.angle_beta   90.00
_cell.angle_gamma   90.00
#
_symmetry.space_group_name_H-M   'P 1'
#
loop_
_entity.id
_entity.type
_entity.pdbx_description
1 polymer ?
#
loop_
_entity_poly.entity_id
_entity_poly.type
_entity_poly.pdbx_seq_one_letter_code
_entity_poly.pdbx_strand_id
1 'polypeptide(L)'
;MGSAGDTLSREEDSQSVYANCSSSLPDDKTVICVGSHKVEGGSDLFYAPVVISSRSTLRGMLDSGSMSCTLSEEAESRLKATGVILNPQPVPGNVILVGCGGLTTRPTCIYDLDIEIVGSKFIVPTFLVPGQRDELIIGSNVIRPMIQKMKSDEKKPSLMLVLQAIVEE
;
A
#
# COMPACT_ATOMS: atom_id res chain seq x y z
N MET A 1 -1.59 33.12 -23.33
CA MET A 1 -1.05 33.32 -21.97
C MET A 1 -2.20 33.13 -20.99
N GLY A 2 -2.40 31.90 -20.52
CA GLY A 2 -3.26 31.60 -19.37
C GLY A 2 -2.34 31.12 -18.27
N SER A 3 -2.33 31.81 -17.14
CA SER A 3 -1.52 31.43 -15.97
C SER A 3 -1.99 30.07 -15.46
N ALA A 4 -1.08 29.10 -15.41
CA ALA A 4 -1.34 27.75 -14.89
C ALA A 4 -1.46 27.69 -13.35
N GLY A 5 -1.54 28.85 -12.67
CA GLY A 5 -1.48 28.94 -11.21
C GLY A 5 -2.81 28.82 -10.47
N ASP A 6 -3.96 28.88 -11.16
CA ASP A 6 -5.24 29.15 -10.49
C ASP A 6 -6.18 27.93 -10.38
N THR A 7 -5.76 26.74 -10.84
CA THR A 7 -6.61 25.53 -10.79
C THR A 7 -6.38 24.66 -9.55
N LEU A 8 -5.42 25.01 -8.68
CA LEU A 8 -5.00 24.16 -7.56
C LEU A 8 -5.36 24.70 -6.16
N SER A 9 -6.01 25.86 -6.05
CA SER A 9 -6.24 26.57 -4.78
C SER A 9 -7.63 26.41 -4.16
N ARG A 10 -8.55 25.67 -4.80
CA ARG A 10 -9.91 25.51 -4.28
C ARG A 10 -10.01 24.25 -3.42
N GLU A 11 -9.86 24.42 -2.11
CA GLU A 11 -10.26 23.42 -1.11
C GLU A 11 -11.79 23.34 -1.10
N GLU A 12 -12.37 22.60 -2.03
CA GLU A 12 -13.80 22.32 -1.96
C GLU A 12 -14.05 21.32 -0.83
N ASP A 13 -14.67 21.81 0.23
CA ASP A 13 -15.17 20.98 1.32
C ASP A 13 -16.13 19.92 0.77
N SER A 14 -15.72 18.65 0.87
CA SER A 14 -16.50 17.50 0.43
C SER A 14 -17.91 17.46 1.00
N GLN A 15 -18.13 17.99 2.20
CA GLN A 15 -19.44 18.07 2.83
C GLN A 15 -20.34 19.09 2.13
N SER A 16 -19.77 20.24 1.76
CA SER A 16 -20.43 21.25 0.94
C SER A 16 -20.76 20.75 -0.47
N VAL A 17 -19.87 19.99 -1.11
CA VAL A 17 -20.11 19.38 -2.43
C VAL A 17 -21.23 18.35 -2.34
N TYR A 18 -21.20 17.46 -1.34
CA TYR A 18 -22.27 16.48 -1.10
C TYR A 18 -23.63 17.16 -0.87
N ALA A 19 -23.66 18.19 0.00
CA ALA A 19 -24.88 18.92 0.29
C ALA A 19 -25.46 19.61 -0.97
N ASN A 20 -24.62 20.22 -1.79
CA ASN A 20 -25.02 20.83 -3.06
C ASN A 20 -25.54 19.81 -4.07
N CYS A 21 -24.90 18.65 -4.18
CA CYS A 21 -25.37 17.58 -5.07
C CYS A 21 -26.70 16.98 -4.56
N SER A 22 -26.83 16.76 -3.26
CA SER A 22 -28.05 16.21 -2.65
C SER A 22 -29.27 17.14 -2.77
N SER A 23 -29.05 18.45 -2.86
CA SER A 23 -30.12 19.44 -3.00
C SER A 23 -30.48 19.76 -4.46
N SER A 24 -29.62 19.39 -5.42
CA SER A 24 -29.83 19.64 -6.85
C SER A 24 -30.35 18.43 -7.63
N LEU A 25 -30.35 17.25 -7.01
CA LEU A 25 -30.80 16.00 -7.63
C LEU A 25 -32.19 15.58 -7.12
N PRO A 26 -32.99 14.87 -7.93
CA PRO A 26 -34.29 14.38 -7.51
C PRO A 26 -34.20 13.35 -6.38
N ASP A 27 -35.23 13.31 -5.51
CA ASP A 27 -35.28 12.48 -4.29
C ASP A 27 -35.17 10.96 -4.50
N ASP A 28 -35.29 10.48 -5.74
CA ASP A 28 -35.10 9.07 -6.09
C ASP A 28 -33.63 8.67 -6.32
N LYS A 29 -32.69 9.63 -6.22
CA LYS A 29 -31.25 9.41 -6.43
C LYS A 29 -30.48 9.46 -5.12
N THR A 30 -29.64 8.45 -4.89
CA THR A 30 -28.66 8.45 -3.81
C THR A 30 -27.35 9.07 -4.32
N VAL A 31 -26.93 10.15 -3.68
CA VAL A 31 -25.61 10.75 -3.93
C VAL A 31 -24.56 9.91 -3.23
N ILE A 32 -23.57 9.43 -3.99
CA ILE A 32 -22.40 8.73 -3.45
C ILE A 32 -21.17 9.55 -3.83
N CYS A 33 -20.46 10.10 -2.84
CA CYS A 33 -19.17 10.75 -3.07
C CYS A 33 -18.08 9.68 -3.12
N VAL A 34 -17.47 9.51 -4.30
CA VAL A 34 -16.32 8.61 -4.51
C VAL A 34 -15.09 9.46 -4.83
N GLY A 35 -13.97 9.24 -4.13
CA GLY A 35 -12.69 9.89 -4.42
C GLY A 35 -12.58 11.38 -4.10
N SER A 36 -13.41 11.93 -3.20
CA SER A 36 -13.48 13.38 -2.92
C SER A 36 -12.31 13.94 -2.11
N HIS A 37 -11.32 13.14 -1.74
CA HIS A 37 -10.10 13.63 -1.10
C HIS A 37 -9.03 13.90 -2.15
N LYS A 38 -8.66 15.18 -2.30
CA LYS A 38 -7.44 15.57 -3.01
C LYS A 38 -6.25 14.98 -2.25
N VAL A 39 -5.66 13.92 -2.79
CA VAL A 39 -4.40 13.37 -2.29
C VAL A 39 -3.32 14.37 -2.67
N GLU A 40 -2.75 15.08 -1.69
CA GLU A 40 -1.61 15.96 -1.93
C GLU A 40 -0.44 15.16 -2.55
N GLY A 41 0.18 15.72 -3.58
CA GLY A 41 1.28 15.07 -4.28
C GLY A 41 2.47 14.87 -3.34
N GLY A 42 2.88 13.61 -3.15
CA GLY A 42 3.93 13.23 -2.20
C GLY A 42 3.41 12.57 -0.92
N SER A 43 2.20 12.02 -0.94
CA SER A 43 1.57 11.52 0.27
C SER A 43 2.18 10.22 0.78
N ASP A 44 2.58 10.23 2.06
CA ASP A 44 2.80 9.05 2.89
C ASP A 44 1.55 8.14 2.99
N LEU A 45 0.43 8.49 2.33
CA LEU A 45 -0.81 7.72 2.28
C LEU A 45 -0.60 6.29 1.77
N PHE A 46 0.34 6.08 0.85
CA PHE A 46 0.67 4.77 0.30
C PHE A 46 1.77 4.05 1.07
N TYR A 47 2.26 4.61 2.18
CA TYR A 47 3.29 3.99 2.98
C TYR A 47 2.79 3.72 4.40
N ALA A 48 3.24 2.60 4.96
CA ALA A 48 3.02 2.28 6.36
C ALA A 48 4.33 1.80 7.00
N PRO A 49 4.55 2.08 8.29
CA PRO A 49 5.62 1.43 9.03
C PRO A 49 5.30 -0.07 9.15
N VAL A 50 6.27 -0.90 8.81
CA VAL A 50 6.16 -2.37 8.91
C VAL A 50 7.25 -2.86 9.85
N VAL A 51 6.85 -3.44 10.97
CA VAL A 51 7.78 -4.00 11.95
C VAL A 51 8.11 -5.43 11.54
N ILE A 52 9.40 -5.73 11.36
CA ILE A 52 9.93 -7.04 10.99
C ILE A 52 10.50 -7.73 12.23
N SER A 53 9.99 -8.92 12.53
CA SER A 53 10.42 -9.78 13.65
C SER A 53 10.48 -9.05 15.00
N SER A 54 9.59 -8.08 15.22
CA SER A 54 9.53 -7.21 16.41
C SER A 54 10.84 -6.45 16.72
N ARG A 55 11.72 -6.24 15.73
CA ARG A 55 13.07 -5.66 15.94
C ARG A 55 13.36 -4.44 15.09
N SER A 56 12.95 -4.46 13.83
CA SER A 56 13.32 -3.44 12.85
C SER A 56 12.09 -2.93 12.14
N THR A 57 12.07 -1.66 11.77
CA THR A 57 10.96 -1.05 11.04
C THR A 57 11.42 -0.68 9.63
N LEU A 58 10.68 -1.14 8.63
CA LEU A 58 10.84 -0.73 7.24
C LEU A 58 9.67 0.15 6.80
N ARG A 59 9.89 0.99 5.79
CA ARG A 59 8.84 1.71 5.09
C ARG A 59 8.22 0.77 4.04
N GLY A 60 7.00 0.32 4.30
CA GLY A 60 6.25 -0.56 3.39
C GLY A 60 5.35 0.24 2.47
N MET A 61 5.56 0.17 1.16
CA MET A 61 4.64 0.70 0.15
C MET A 61 3.44 -0.24 0.01
N LEU A 62 2.23 0.29 0.18
CA LEU A 62 0.97 -0.41 -0.02
C LEU A 62 0.64 -0.39 -1.51
N ASP A 63 0.81 -1.54 -2.17
CA ASP A 63 0.62 -1.68 -3.61
C ASP A 63 -0.33 -2.85 -3.90
N SER A 64 -1.60 -2.53 -4.16
CA SER A 64 -2.62 -3.50 -4.55
C SER A 64 -2.36 -4.14 -5.92
N GLY A 65 -1.64 -3.44 -6.80
CA GLY A 65 -1.23 -3.93 -8.11
C GLY A 65 -0.15 -5.00 -8.02
N SER A 66 0.59 -5.05 -6.91
CA SER A 66 1.50 -6.15 -6.62
C SER A 66 0.75 -7.36 -6.02
N MET A 67 0.93 -8.54 -6.62
CA MET A 67 0.37 -9.79 -6.08
C MET A 67 1.14 -10.35 -4.89
N SER A 68 2.37 -9.87 -4.66
CA SER A 68 3.30 -10.45 -3.68
C SER A 68 4.07 -9.37 -2.94
N CYS A 69 4.53 -9.68 -1.73
CA CYS A 69 5.47 -8.82 -1.03
C CYS A 69 6.87 -8.94 -1.64
N THR A 70 7.59 -7.82 -1.69
CA THR A 70 8.96 -7.78 -2.21
C THR A 70 9.86 -6.90 -1.35
N LEU A 71 11.11 -7.29 -1.17
CA LEU A 71 12.12 -6.65 -0.35
C LEU A 71 13.29 -6.20 -1.23
N SER A 72 13.84 -5.01 -0.99
CA SER A 72 15.06 -4.55 -1.66
C SER A 72 16.33 -5.11 -1.01
N GLU A 73 17.44 -5.13 -1.76
CA GLU A 73 18.76 -5.56 -1.26
C GLU A 73 19.28 -4.63 -0.16
N GLU A 74 18.96 -3.34 -0.23
CA GLU A 74 19.31 -2.37 0.81
C GLU A 74 18.55 -2.66 2.12
N ALA A 75 17.25 -2.91 2.03
CA ALA A 75 16.42 -3.26 3.18
C ALA A 75 16.87 -4.60 3.80
N GLU A 76 17.18 -5.60 2.98
CA GLU A 76 17.75 -6.88 3.42
C GLU A 76 19.05 -6.68 4.22
N SER A 77 19.97 -5.87 3.68
CA SER A 77 21.24 -5.55 4.35
C SER A 77 21.00 -4.87 5.70
N ARG A 78 20.04 -3.94 5.76
CA ARG A 78 19.67 -3.26 7.00
C ARG A 78 19.04 -4.19 8.03
N LEU A 79 18.16 -5.10 7.61
CA LEU A 79 17.58 -6.11 8.49
C LEU A 79 18.67 -6.98 9.13
N LYS A 80 19.61 -7.49 8.32
CA LYS A 80 20.76 -8.26 8.81
C LYS A 80 21.60 -7.46 9.80
N ALA A 81 21.88 -6.18 9.53
CA ALA A 81 22.64 -5.31 10.42
C ALA A 81 21.95 -5.09 11.78
N THR A 82 20.62 -5.11 11.81
CA THR A 82 19.82 -5.04 13.05
C THR A 82 19.65 -6.38 13.77
N GLY A 83 20.31 -7.45 13.30
CA GLY A 83 20.27 -8.77 13.90
C GLY A 83 19.00 -9.57 13.61
N VAL A 84 18.24 -9.20 12.57
CA VAL A 84 17.15 -10.03 12.05
C VAL A 84 17.75 -11.22 11.30
N ILE A 85 17.37 -12.43 11.70
CA ILE A 85 17.82 -13.67 11.06
C ILE A 85 16.94 -13.91 9.85
N LEU A 86 17.54 -13.86 8.66
CA LEU A 86 16.86 -14.12 7.39
C LEU A 86 17.29 -15.49 6.86
N ASN A 87 16.32 -16.37 6.60
CA ASN A 87 16.55 -17.72 6.10
C ASN A 87 16.15 -17.80 4.62
N PRO A 88 17.09 -17.65 3.67
CA PRO A 88 16.75 -17.59 2.25
C PRO A 88 16.25 -18.95 1.76
N GLN A 89 15.08 -18.94 1.12
CA GLN A 89 14.54 -20.07 0.39
C GLN A 89 14.80 -19.91 -1.11
N PRO A 90 15.07 -21.01 -1.83
CA PRO A 90 15.24 -20.96 -3.27
C PRO A 90 13.93 -20.53 -3.95
N VAL A 91 14.04 -19.71 -4.98
CA VAL A 91 12.90 -19.39 -5.84
C VAL A 91 12.56 -20.64 -6.68
N PRO A 92 11.34 -21.17 -6.62
CA PRO A 92 11.00 -22.41 -7.33
C PRO A 92 10.95 -22.18 -8.85
N GLY A 93 11.81 -22.86 -9.61
CA GLY A 93 11.83 -22.82 -11.07
C GLY A 93 12.31 -21.48 -11.66
N ASN A 94 11.75 -21.10 -12.81
CA ASN A 94 12.07 -19.84 -13.52
C ASN A 94 11.00 -18.77 -13.24
N VAL A 95 10.86 -18.35 -11.98
CA VAL A 95 9.97 -17.23 -11.64
C VAL A 95 10.58 -15.93 -12.14
N ILE A 96 9.75 -15.16 -12.83
CA ILE A 96 10.03 -13.80 -13.28
C ILE A 96 8.90 -12.93 -12.75
N LEU A 97 9.25 -11.82 -12.09
CA LEU A 97 8.31 -10.79 -11.71
C LEU A 97 8.16 -9.83 -12.90
N VAL A 98 6.91 -9.54 -13.28
CA VAL A 98 6.60 -8.61 -14.37
C VAL A 98 5.95 -7.37 -13.75
N GLY A 99 6.66 -6.25 -13.80
CA GLY A 99 6.18 -4.96 -13.35
C GLY A 99 5.49 -4.16 -14.45
N CYS A 100 5.08 -2.94 -14.10
CA CYS A 100 4.47 -1.99 -15.01
C CYS A 100 5.33 -1.77 -16.28
N GLY A 101 4.69 -1.69 -17.43
CA GLY A 101 5.38 -1.49 -18.72
C GLY A 101 6.13 -2.73 -19.24
N GLY A 102 5.92 -3.92 -18.64
CA GLY A 102 6.56 -5.15 -19.08
C GLY A 102 8.00 -5.32 -18.59
N LEU A 103 8.43 -4.52 -17.61
CA LEU A 103 9.73 -4.69 -16.97
C LEU A 103 9.78 -6.05 -16.27
N THR A 104 10.81 -6.84 -16.56
CA THR A 104 10.98 -8.17 -15.98
C THR A 104 12.17 -8.20 -15.04
N THR A 105 11.97 -8.77 -13.85
CA THR A 105 13.03 -8.95 -12.86
C THR A 105 12.98 -10.37 -12.31
N ARG A 106 14.16 -10.98 -12.15
CA ARG A 106 14.28 -12.28 -11.47
C ARG A 106 14.58 -12.04 -9.99
N PRO A 107 13.75 -12.55 -9.07
CA PRO A 107 14.06 -12.46 -7.65
C PRO A 107 15.21 -13.40 -7.28
N THR A 108 16.00 -12.99 -6.29
CA THR A 108 17.19 -13.73 -5.84
C THR A 108 16.82 -14.91 -4.94
N CYS A 109 15.90 -14.69 -4.01
CA CYS A 109 15.44 -15.68 -3.04
C CYS A 109 14.06 -15.27 -2.49
N ILE A 110 13.48 -16.14 -1.65
CA ILE A 110 12.27 -15.86 -0.88
C ILE A 110 12.63 -15.88 0.61
N TYR A 111 12.08 -14.93 1.37
CA TYR A 111 12.09 -14.95 2.83
C TYR A 111 10.66 -15.08 3.35
N ASP A 112 10.45 -15.93 4.34
CA ASP A 112 9.25 -15.87 5.18
C ASP A 112 9.46 -14.82 6.26
N LEU A 113 8.92 -13.62 6.04
CA LEU A 113 9.05 -12.51 6.97
C LEU A 113 7.89 -12.51 7.97
N ASP A 114 8.22 -12.49 9.26
CA ASP A 114 7.29 -12.13 10.32
C ASP A 114 7.13 -10.60 10.33
N ILE A 115 5.97 -10.12 9.88
CA ILE A 115 5.67 -8.71 9.73
C ILE A 115 4.49 -8.29 10.60
N GLU A 116 4.56 -7.09 11.14
CA GLU A 116 3.45 -6.41 11.79
C GLU A 116 3.18 -5.07 11.09
N ILE A 117 1.96 -4.91 10.58
CA ILE A 117 1.51 -3.73 9.86
C ILE A 117 0.10 -3.35 10.35
N VAL A 118 -0.08 -2.10 10.77
CA VAL A 118 -1.34 -1.56 11.34
C VAL A 118 -1.91 -2.44 12.48
N GLY A 119 -1.01 -3.02 13.29
CA GLY A 119 -1.36 -3.91 14.40
C GLY A 119 -1.85 -5.31 13.97
N SER A 120 -1.71 -5.67 12.69
CA SER A 120 -1.97 -7.00 12.18
C SER A 120 -0.65 -7.73 11.90
N LYS A 121 -0.53 -8.95 12.44
CA LYS A 121 0.64 -9.82 12.25
C LYS A 121 0.44 -10.84 11.14
N PHE A 122 1.49 -11.07 10.37
CA PHE A 122 1.52 -12.02 9.26
C PHE A 122 2.90 -12.66 9.14
N ILE A 123 2.95 -13.94 8.75
CA ILE A 123 4.15 -14.55 8.18
C ILE A 123 3.94 -14.57 6.67
N VAL A 124 4.82 -13.90 5.92
CA VAL A 124 4.57 -13.61 4.50
C VAL A 124 5.77 -13.99 3.65
N PRO A 125 5.59 -14.83 2.60
CA PRO A 125 6.62 -15.06 1.61
C PRO A 125 6.90 -13.77 0.86
N THR A 126 8.14 -13.33 0.91
CA THR A 126 8.60 -12.04 0.38
C THR A 126 9.80 -12.27 -0.54
N PHE A 127 9.69 -11.83 -1.79
CA PHE A 127 10.78 -11.97 -2.76
C PHE A 127 11.86 -10.92 -2.53
N LEU A 128 13.13 -11.32 -2.54
CA LEU A 128 14.24 -10.37 -2.64
C LEU A 128 14.41 -9.95 -4.11
N VAL A 129 14.21 -8.67 -4.42
CA VAL A 129 14.18 -8.16 -5.79
C VAL A 129 15.34 -7.19 -6.03
N PRO A 130 16.31 -7.55 -6.88
CA PRO A 130 17.43 -6.68 -7.22
C PRO A 130 16.97 -5.38 -7.88
N GLY A 131 17.57 -4.26 -7.49
CA GLY A 131 17.27 -2.94 -8.04
C GLY A 131 15.90 -2.35 -7.67
N GLN A 132 15.15 -3.00 -6.77
CA GLN A 132 13.94 -2.40 -6.20
C GLN A 132 14.31 -1.15 -5.40
N ARG A 133 13.58 -0.04 -5.63
CA ARG A 133 13.83 1.24 -4.96
C ARG A 133 13.20 1.30 -3.58
N ASP A 134 11.96 0.86 -3.46
CA ASP A 134 11.26 0.84 -2.18
C ASP A 134 11.77 -0.28 -1.28
N GLU A 135 11.86 -0.01 0.01
CA GLU A 135 12.44 -0.95 0.97
C GLU A 135 11.64 -2.25 1.01
N LEU A 136 10.31 -2.11 1.09
CA LEU A 136 9.36 -3.19 1.16
C LEU A 136 8.11 -2.81 0.37
N ILE A 137 7.63 -3.68 -0.51
CA ILE A 137 6.31 -3.57 -1.13
C ILE A 137 5.40 -4.56 -0.43
N ILE A 138 4.23 -4.07 0.00
CA ILE A 138 3.16 -4.84 0.61
C ILE A 138 2.12 -5.08 -0.47
N GLY A 139 2.14 -6.30 -1.00
CA GLY A 139 1.21 -6.71 -2.04
C GLY A 139 -0.18 -7.06 -1.52
N SER A 140 -1.06 -7.36 -2.47
CA SER A 140 -2.44 -7.78 -2.22
C SER A 140 -2.56 -9.07 -1.40
N ASN A 141 -1.51 -9.91 -1.35
CA ASN A 141 -1.41 -11.07 -0.46
C ASN A 141 -1.47 -10.69 1.04
N VAL A 142 -1.10 -9.46 1.41
CA VAL A 142 -1.23 -8.93 2.77
C VAL A 142 -2.35 -7.90 2.86
N ILE A 143 -2.51 -7.03 1.86
CA ILE A 143 -3.53 -5.96 1.90
C ILE A 143 -4.94 -6.55 2.03
N ARG A 144 -5.30 -7.56 1.22
CA ARG A 144 -6.64 -8.16 1.24
C ARG A 144 -7.01 -8.74 2.61
N PRO A 145 -6.21 -9.65 3.21
CA PRO A 145 -6.53 -10.19 4.53
C PRO A 145 -6.45 -9.13 5.63
N MET A 146 -5.60 -8.10 5.50
CA MET A 146 -5.56 -6.97 6.43
C MET A 146 -6.89 -6.20 6.43
N ILE A 147 -7.43 -5.85 5.26
CA ILE A 147 -8.72 -5.17 5.14
C ILE A 147 -9.86 -6.03 5.70
N GLN A 148 -9.83 -7.35 5.46
CA GLN A 148 -10.84 -8.26 6.02
C GLN A 148 -10.81 -8.26 7.55
N LYS A 149 -9.62 -8.33 8.17
CA LYS A 149 -9.47 -8.21 9.63
C LYS A 149 -9.99 -6.88 10.16
N MET A 150 -9.72 -5.78 9.45
CA MET A 150 -10.21 -4.45 9.83
C MET A 150 -11.74 -4.32 9.72
N LYS A 151 -12.35 -4.92 8.70
CA LYS A 151 -13.82 -4.95 8.54
C LYS A 151 -14.53 -5.65 9.69
N SER A 152 -13.86 -6.62 10.33
CA SER A 152 -14.40 -7.35 11.48
C SER A 152 -14.15 -6.64 12.83
N ASP A 153 -13.41 -5.54 12.84
CA ASP A 153 -12.96 -4.85 14.06
C ASP A 153 -13.49 -3.41 14.05
N GLU A 154 -14.57 -3.14 14.80
CA GLU A 154 -15.37 -1.88 14.75
C GLU A 154 -14.61 -0.58 15.12
N LYS A 155 -13.29 -0.63 15.39
CA LYS A 155 -12.53 0.46 16.03
C LYS A 155 -11.53 1.22 15.16
N LYS A 156 -11.47 1.03 13.82
CA LYS A 156 -10.43 1.71 12.99
C LYS A 156 -10.96 2.29 11.65
N PRO A 157 -11.75 3.37 11.66
CA PRO A 157 -12.37 3.92 10.45
C PRO A 157 -11.40 4.63 9.48
N SER A 158 -10.38 5.35 9.96
CA SER A 158 -9.57 6.23 9.08
C SER A 158 -8.61 5.49 8.14
N LEU A 159 -8.03 4.37 8.58
CA LEU A 159 -7.07 3.57 7.79
C LEU A 159 -7.78 2.61 6.82
N MET A 160 -9.01 2.22 7.17
CA MET A 160 -9.89 1.44 6.32
C MET A 160 -10.26 2.19 5.03
N LEU A 161 -10.50 3.51 5.10
CA LEU A 161 -10.81 4.34 3.94
C LEU A 161 -9.65 4.40 2.93
N VAL A 162 -8.41 4.55 3.42
CA VAL A 162 -7.22 4.58 2.56
C VAL A 162 -6.97 3.22 1.91
N LEU A 163 -7.07 2.14 2.67
CA LEU A 163 -6.85 0.79 2.14
C LEU A 163 -7.94 0.34 1.17
N GLN A 164 -9.18 0.79 1.37
CA GLN A 164 -10.27 0.52 0.45
C GLN A 164 -10.10 1.28 -0.87
N ALA A 165 -9.62 2.53 -0.82
CA ALA A 165 -9.25 3.28 -2.03
C ALA A 165 -8.11 2.62 -2.80
N ILE A 166 -7.14 2.00 -2.11
CA ILE A 166 -6.04 1.28 -2.76
C ILE A 166 -6.51 0.00 -3.46
N VAL A 167 -7.57 -0.68 -2.99
CA VAL A 167 -8.02 -1.98 -3.55
C VAL A 167 -9.09 -1.85 -4.64
N GLU A 168 -9.74 -0.71 -4.77
CA GLU A 168 -10.83 -0.47 -5.75
C GLU A 168 -10.36 0.16 -7.08
N GLU A 169 -9.05 0.34 -7.28
CA GLU A 169 -8.42 0.59 -8.60
C GLU A 169 -8.03 -0.71 -9.32
#